data_AF-A0A7C7AFY2-F1
#
_entry.id   AF-A0A7C7AFY2-F1
#
_cell.length_a   1.000
_cell.length_b   1.000
_cell.length_c   1.000
_cell.angle_alpha   90.00
_cell.angle_beta   90.00
_cell.angle_gamma   90.00
#
_symmetry.space_group_name_H-M   'P 1'
#
loop_
_entity.id
_entity.type
_entity.pdbx_description
1 polymer ?
#
loop_
_entity_poly.entity_id
_entity_poly.type
_entity_poly.pdbx_seq_one_letter_code
_entity_poly.pdbx_strand_id
1 'polypeptide(L)'
;MNNKGSVLILLVIVIALVIVLGLSVLNSAVNYYAIKKFNTDSKESFYMAETGLNEAYVMTCDLINESIEESLQMADDYLLVNPHSQAEAENIFVVNYMIHIRANIGDRIKTGENPFIEIRNEDLIFVDDILSVMLKASYMHENNVSKVTGAEFVISVPGYNEVSSGTYDVRNYIKLQNWNS
;
A
#
# COMPACT_ATOMS: atom_id res chain seq x y z
N MET A 1 -67.24 -42.89 11.74
CA MET A 1 -65.85 -42.84 11.24
C MET A 1 -64.98 -42.22 12.32
N ASN A 2 -63.87 -42.87 12.69
CA ASN A 2 -62.95 -42.45 13.75
C ASN A 2 -61.78 -41.68 13.13
N ASN A 3 -61.82 -40.34 13.16
CA ASN A 3 -60.89 -39.49 12.41
C ASN A 3 -59.61 -39.18 13.21
N LYS A 4 -59.46 -39.76 14.42
CA LYS A 4 -58.35 -39.48 15.35
C LYS A 4 -56.97 -39.74 14.73
N GLY A 5 -56.85 -40.76 13.86
CA GLY A 5 -55.61 -41.05 13.13
C GLY A 5 -55.26 -39.98 12.08
N SER A 6 -56.26 -39.45 11.37
CA SER A 6 -56.05 -38.38 10.37
C SER A 6 -55.65 -37.05 11.02
N VAL A 7 -56.17 -36.75 12.22
CA VAL A 7 -55.79 -35.57 12.99
C VAL A 7 -54.36 -35.68 13.50
N LEU A 8 -53.96 -36.88 13.97
CA LEU A 8 -52.59 -37.13 14.41
C LEU A 8 -51.58 -36.96 13.27
N ILE A 9 -51.88 -37.50 12.08
CA ILE A 9 -51.01 -37.38 10.90
C ILE A 9 -50.86 -35.92 10.46
N LEU A 10 -51.96 -35.16 10.44
CA LEU A 10 -51.93 -33.73 10.12
C LEU A 10 -51.03 -32.96 11.10
N LEU A 11 -51.14 -33.25 12.39
CA LEU A 11 -50.36 -32.60 13.44
C LEU A 11 -48.86 -32.87 13.28
N VAL A 12 -48.49 -34.12 12.96
CA VAL A 12 -47.09 -34.50 12.69
C VAL A 12 -46.55 -33.76 11.45
N ILE A 13 -47.34 -33.66 10.38
CA ILE A 13 -46.94 -32.91 9.17
C ILE A 13 -46.73 -31.43 9.49
N VAL A 14 -47.63 -30.81 10.25
CA VAL A 14 -47.52 -29.39 10.64
C VAL A 14 -46.26 -29.17 11.48
N ILE A 15 -45.99 -30.03 12.47
CA ILE A 15 -44.78 -29.92 13.30
C ILE A 15 -43.53 -30.08 12.43
N ALA A 16 -43.50 -31.06 11.52
CA ALA A 16 -42.37 -31.24 10.61
C ALA A 16 -42.14 -29.99 9.74
N LEU A 17 -43.20 -29.38 9.21
CA LEU A 17 -43.10 -28.13 8.44
C LEU A 17 -42.56 -26.98 9.28
N VAL A 18 -43.03 -26.81 10.53
CA VAL A 18 -42.52 -25.77 11.44
C VAL A 18 -41.04 -25.99 11.77
N ILE A 19 -40.61 -27.23 11.98
CA ILE A 19 -39.19 -27.56 12.22
C ILE A 19 -38.34 -27.19 11.01
N VAL A 20 -38.76 -27.56 9.79
CA VAL A 20 -38.02 -27.24 8.56
C VAL A 20 -37.92 -25.72 8.35
N LEU A 21 -39.01 -24.98 8.56
CA LEU A 21 -39.01 -23.52 8.47
C LEU A 21 -38.10 -22.89 9.53
N GLY A 22 -38.16 -23.37 10.78
CA GLY A 22 -37.30 -22.90 11.87
C GLY A 22 -35.81 -23.13 11.58
N LEU A 23 -35.45 -24.33 11.09
CA LEU A 23 -34.08 -24.64 10.68
C LEU A 23 -33.62 -23.76 9.51
N SER A 24 -34.51 -23.48 8.54
CA SER A 24 -34.21 -22.60 7.41
C SER A 24 -33.89 -21.16 7.85
N VAL A 25 -34.69 -20.61 8.77
CA VAL A 25 -34.46 -19.26 9.33
C VAL A 25 -33.15 -19.22 10.12
N LEU A 26 -32.90 -20.22 10.97
CA LEU A 26 -31.67 -20.29 11.75
C LEU A 26 -30.43 -20.38 10.85
N ASN A 27 -30.46 -21.24 9.84
CA ASN A 27 -29.37 -21.37 8.87
C ASN A 27 -29.13 -20.05 8.11
N SER A 28 -30.20 -19.36 7.71
CA SER A 28 -30.09 -18.05 7.04
C SER A 28 -29.48 -16.99 7.95
N ALA A 29 -29.86 -16.96 9.24
CA ALA A 29 -29.29 -16.03 10.21
C ALA A 29 -27.80 -16.28 10.47
N VAL A 30 -27.39 -17.55 10.60
CA VAL A 30 -25.98 -17.93 10.75
C VAL A 30 -25.17 -17.52 9.52
N ASN A 31 -25.67 -17.80 8.32
CA ASN A 31 -25.00 -17.41 7.08
C ASN A 31 -24.89 -15.88 6.93
N TYR A 32 -25.95 -15.14 7.28
CA TYR A 32 -25.92 -13.69 7.27
C TYR A 32 -24.86 -13.12 8.23
N TYR A 33 -24.76 -13.70 9.43
CA TYR A 33 -23.73 -13.33 10.39
C TYR A 33 -22.32 -13.62 9.85
N ALA A 34 -22.10 -14.81 9.28
CA ALA A 34 -20.81 -15.19 8.70
C ALA A 34 -20.39 -14.25 7.56
N ILE A 35 -21.30 -13.92 6.65
CA ILE A 35 -21.05 -12.96 5.56
C ILE A 35 -20.72 -11.57 6.13
N LYS A 36 -21.47 -11.11 7.12
CA LYS A 36 -21.22 -9.80 7.75
C LYS A 36 -19.84 -9.76 8.42
N LYS A 37 -19.47 -10.82 9.14
CA LYS A 37 -18.16 -10.93 9.78
C LYS A 37 -17.04 -10.94 8.74
N PHE A 38 -17.16 -11.75 7.70
CA PHE A 38 -16.20 -11.77 6.58
C PHE A 38 -16.05 -10.39 5.92
N ASN A 39 -17.15 -9.66 5.71
CA ASN A 39 -17.11 -8.32 5.14
C ASN A 39 -16.40 -7.31 6.04
N THR A 40 -16.58 -7.39 7.36
CA THR A 40 -15.84 -6.56 8.31
C THR A 40 -14.35 -6.86 8.24
N ASP A 41 -13.98 -8.14 8.35
CA ASP A 41 -12.57 -8.56 8.33
C ASP A 41 -11.92 -8.21 6.99
N SER A 42 -12.66 -8.31 5.89
CA SER A 42 -12.25 -7.88 4.55
C SER A 42 -11.97 -6.38 4.47
N LYS A 43 -12.75 -5.52 5.13
CA LYS A 43 -12.50 -4.08 5.15
C LYS A 43 -11.29 -3.74 6.01
N GLU A 44 -11.21 -4.34 7.19
CA GLU A 44 -10.08 -4.17 8.09
C GLU A 44 -8.77 -4.59 7.43
N SER A 45 -8.75 -5.76 6.78
CA SER A 45 -7.59 -6.25 6.03
C SER A 45 -7.16 -5.29 4.92
N PHE A 46 -8.12 -4.65 4.25
CA PHE A 46 -7.84 -3.68 3.20
C PHE A 46 -7.18 -2.42 3.77
N TYR A 47 -7.73 -1.88 4.87
CA TYR A 47 -7.11 -0.74 5.55
C TYR A 47 -5.71 -1.06 6.09
N MET A 48 -5.49 -2.27 6.61
CA MET A 48 -4.14 -2.67 7.03
C MET A 48 -3.15 -2.76 5.85
N ALA A 49 -3.60 -3.20 4.68
CA ALA A 49 -2.78 -3.16 3.47
C ALA A 49 -2.50 -1.72 3.00
N GLU A 50 -3.48 -0.81 3.09
CA GLU A 50 -3.29 0.62 2.81
C GLU A 50 -2.31 1.29 3.79
N THR A 51 -2.35 0.93 5.08
CA THR A 51 -1.38 1.38 6.07
C THR A 51 0.05 1.03 5.64
N GLY A 52 0.27 -0.18 5.11
CA GLY A 52 1.58 -0.56 4.57
C GLY A 52 2.04 0.39 3.45
N LEU A 53 1.16 0.75 2.51
CA LEU A 53 1.50 1.75 1.48
C LEU A 53 1.80 3.13 2.08
N ASN A 54 1.07 3.55 3.12
CA ASN A 54 1.33 4.82 3.79
C ASN A 54 2.67 4.82 4.54
N GLU A 55 3.05 3.71 5.16
CA GLU A 55 4.37 3.53 5.77
C GLU A 55 5.48 3.57 4.72
N ALA A 56 5.31 2.87 3.58
CA ALA A 56 6.25 2.96 2.47
C ALA A 56 6.39 4.40 1.95
N TYR A 57 5.31 5.17 1.91
CA TYR A 57 5.36 6.58 1.50
C TYR A 57 6.23 7.41 2.45
N VAL A 58 6.06 7.24 3.77
CA VAL A 58 6.89 7.93 4.77
C VAL A 58 8.35 7.52 4.65
N MET A 59 8.64 6.22 4.54
CA MET A 59 10.00 5.71 4.36
C MET A 59 10.65 6.23 3.06
N THR A 60 9.86 6.41 2.00
CA THR A 60 10.34 7.01 0.76
C THR A 60 10.63 8.50 0.92
N CYS A 61 9.83 9.24 1.68
CA CYS A 61 10.12 10.63 2.00
C CYS A 61 11.45 10.75 2.77
N ASP A 62 11.66 9.92 3.79
CA ASP A 62 12.92 9.92 4.55
C ASP A 62 14.11 9.65 3.62
N LEU A 63 13.99 8.65 2.74
CA LEU A 63 15.02 8.34 1.75
C LEU A 63 15.27 9.50 0.77
N ILE A 64 14.23 10.21 0.33
CA ILE A 64 14.39 11.40 -0.52
C ILE A 64 15.18 12.47 0.21
N ASN A 65 14.89 12.71 1.49
CA ASN A 65 15.62 13.69 2.28
C ASN A 65 17.09 13.31 2.46
N GLU A 66 17.36 12.06 2.85
CA GLU A 66 18.72 11.51 2.95
C GLU A 66 19.47 11.67 1.62
N SER A 67 18.82 11.36 0.50
CA SER A 67 19.42 11.49 -0.84
C SER A 67 19.72 12.93 -1.22
N ILE A 68 18.88 13.90 -0.81
CA ILE A 68 19.14 15.33 -1.01
C ILE A 68 20.35 15.77 -0.20
N GLU A 69 20.42 15.40 1.08
CA GLU A 69 21.52 15.77 1.98
C GLU A 69 22.86 15.24 1.48
N GLU A 70 22.93 13.96 1.12
CA GLU A 70 24.16 13.34 0.59
C GLU A 70 24.60 13.98 -0.74
N SER A 71 23.64 14.24 -1.63
CA SER A 71 23.95 14.79 -2.95
C SER A 71 24.37 16.26 -2.86
N LEU A 72 23.78 17.03 -1.94
CA LEU A 72 24.20 18.40 -1.65
C LEU A 72 25.61 18.43 -1.09
N GLN A 73 25.92 17.55 -0.15
CA GLN A 73 27.27 17.46 0.41
C GLN A 73 28.32 17.21 -0.68
N MET A 74 28.06 16.28 -1.61
CA MET A 74 28.99 16.02 -2.72
C MET A 74 29.12 17.21 -3.68
N ALA A 75 28.04 17.94 -3.94
CA ALA A 75 28.07 19.14 -4.79
C ALA A 75 28.83 20.29 -4.12
N ASP A 76 28.65 20.49 -2.82
CA ASP A 76 29.34 21.50 -2.04
C ASP A 76 30.84 21.20 -1.93
N ASP A 77 31.20 19.93 -1.66
CA ASP A 77 32.60 19.47 -1.65
C ASP A 77 33.29 19.73 -3.00
N TYR A 78 32.56 19.58 -4.10
CA TYR A 78 33.07 19.91 -5.43
C TYR A 78 33.28 21.42 -5.63
N LEU A 79 32.34 22.25 -5.18
CA LEU A 79 32.42 23.71 -5.28
C LEU A 79 33.53 24.30 -4.41
N LEU A 80 33.90 23.67 -3.29
CA LEU A 80 35.05 24.07 -2.49
C LEU A 80 36.37 24.03 -3.29
N VAL A 81 36.49 23.07 -4.22
CA VAL A 81 37.66 22.91 -5.09
C VAL A 81 37.50 23.70 -6.39
N ASN A 82 36.28 23.81 -6.92
CA ASN A 82 35.97 24.45 -8.20
C ASN A 82 34.86 25.52 -8.05
N PRO A 83 35.14 26.70 -7.45
CA PRO A 83 34.10 27.66 -7.06
C PRO A 83 33.29 28.29 -8.19
N HIS A 84 33.75 28.18 -9.44
CA HIS A 84 33.09 28.79 -10.60
C HIS A 84 32.32 27.78 -11.46
N SER A 85 32.28 26.50 -11.04
CA SER A 85 31.69 25.39 -11.79
C SER A 85 30.33 24.97 -11.21
N GLN A 86 29.40 25.92 -11.18
CA GLN A 86 28.05 25.69 -10.63
C GLN A 86 27.24 24.69 -11.46
N ALA A 87 27.37 24.71 -12.79
CA ALA A 87 26.68 23.78 -13.67
C ALA A 87 27.12 22.33 -13.43
N GLU A 88 28.42 22.10 -13.21
CA GLU A 88 28.94 20.79 -12.86
C GLU A 88 28.49 20.34 -11.47
N ALA A 89 28.42 21.25 -10.49
CA ALA A 89 27.90 20.94 -9.16
C ALA A 89 26.43 20.50 -9.19
N GLU A 90 25.59 21.20 -9.97
CA GLU A 90 24.19 20.83 -10.18
C GLU A 90 24.07 19.44 -10.85
N ASN A 91 24.91 19.14 -11.84
CA ASN A 91 24.92 17.82 -12.47
C ASN A 91 25.38 16.72 -11.49
N ILE A 92 26.39 17.00 -10.65
CA ILE A 92 26.83 16.08 -9.60
C ILE A 92 25.69 15.80 -8.63
N PHE A 93 24.96 16.83 -8.21
CA PHE A 93 23.80 16.69 -7.35
C PHE A 93 22.74 15.76 -7.97
N VAL A 94 22.30 16.05 -9.20
CA VAL A 94 21.25 15.29 -9.89
C VAL A 94 21.65 13.81 -10.04
N VAL A 95 22.87 13.56 -10.52
CA VAL A 95 23.36 12.19 -10.76
C VAL A 95 23.44 11.40 -9.46
N ASN A 96 24.00 11.99 -8.40
CA ASN A 96 24.13 11.30 -7.12
C ASN A 96 22.78 11.04 -6.47
N TYR A 97 21.84 11.99 -6.56
CA TYR A 97 20.49 11.82 -6.05
C TYR A 97 19.81 10.61 -6.71
N MET A 98 19.85 10.55 -8.04
CA MET A 98 19.25 9.44 -8.79
C MET A 98 19.90 8.10 -8.47
N ILE A 99 21.23 8.06 -8.30
CA ILE A 99 21.97 6.84 -7.93
C ILE A 99 21.56 6.38 -6.53
N HIS A 100 21.54 7.29 -5.55
CA HIS A 100 21.24 6.97 -4.16
C HIS A 100 19.81 6.45 -4.00
N ILE A 101 18.83 7.09 -4.64
CA ILE A 101 17.43 6.60 -4.65
C ILE A 101 17.36 5.19 -5.24
N ARG A 102 17.95 4.95 -6.41
CA ARG A 102 17.89 3.64 -7.09
C ARG A 102 18.53 2.53 -6.28
N ALA A 103 19.63 2.82 -5.61
CA ALA A 103 20.36 1.84 -4.81
C ALA A 103 19.57 1.42 -3.57
N ASN A 104 18.85 2.35 -2.94
CA ASN A 104 18.32 2.13 -1.59
C ASN A 104 16.80 1.93 -1.53
N ILE A 105 16.03 2.42 -2.50
CA ILE A 105 14.56 2.37 -2.43
C ILE A 105 14.01 0.95 -2.30
N GLY A 106 14.66 -0.02 -2.95
CA GLY A 106 14.32 -1.43 -2.89
C GLY A 106 14.31 -1.99 -1.48
N ASP A 107 15.40 -1.76 -0.75
CA ASP A 107 15.60 -2.32 0.58
C ASP A 107 14.89 -1.48 1.66
N ARG A 108 14.71 -0.18 1.41
CA ARG A 108 14.06 0.72 2.36
C ARG A 108 12.56 0.43 2.52
N ILE A 109 11.87 0.07 1.43
CA ILE A 109 10.40 -0.05 1.44
C ILE A 109 9.88 -1.47 1.52
N LYS A 110 10.72 -2.48 1.23
CA LYS A 110 10.32 -3.89 1.36
C LYS A 110 10.23 -4.26 2.84
N THR A 111 9.01 -4.53 3.29
CA THR A 111 8.76 -5.10 4.62
C THR A 111 8.63 -6.61 4.52
N GLY A 112 9.34 -7.34 5.38
CA GLY A 112 9.16 -8.79 5.54
C GLY A 112 7.99 -9.16 6.46
N GLU A 113 7.26 -8.16 6.94
CA GLU A 113 6.21 -8.30 7.95
C GLU A 113 4.81 -8.16 7.32
N ASN A 114 3.75 -8.25 8.13
CA ASN A 114 2.37 -8.10 7.71
C ASN A 114 1.84 -6.73 8.17
N PRO A 115 1.63 -5.74 7.28
CA PRO A 115 1.49 -5.85 5.83
C PRO A 115 2.81 -6.01 5.07
N PHE A 116 2.78 -6.90 4.07
CA PHE A 116 3.91 -7.21 3.20
C PHE A 116 3.92 -6.29 1.98
N ILE A 117 5.04 -5.62 1.73
CA ILE A 117 5.20 -4.65 0.65
C ILE A 117 6.23 -5.16 -0.36
N GLU A 118 5.85 -5.13 -1.63
CA GLU A 118 6.70 -5.52 -2.75
C GLU A 118 6.71 -4.45 -3.85
N ILE A 119 7.90 -4.27 -4.45
CA ILE A 119 8.06 -3.49 -5.68
C ILE A 119 7.78 -4.39 -6.87
N ARG A 120 6.97 -3.90 -7.80
CA ARG A 120 6.54 -4.63 -9.00
C ARG A 120 7.29 -4.24 -10.27
N ASN A 121 8.04 -3.14 -10.28
CA ASN A 121 8.92 -2.78 -11.39
C ASN A 121 9.98 -3.86 -11.60
N GLU A 122 10.24 -4.19 -12.88
CA GLU A 122 11.39 -5.03 -13.26
C GLU A 122 12.70 -4.25 -13.10
N ASP A 123 12.73 -3.01 -13.60
CA ASP A 123 13.85 -2.09 -13.48
C ASP A 123 13.41 -0.74 -12.90
N LEU A 124 14.23 -0.20 -11.99
CA LEU A 124 14.05 1.14 -11.43
C LEU A 124 14.94 2.12 -12.19
N ILE A 125 14.34 2.83 -13.13
CA ILE A 125 15.03 3.76 -14.04
C ILE A 125 14.30 5.10 -13.98
N PHE A 126 15.07 6.19 -13.90
CA PHE A 126 14.53 7.52 -14.07
C PHE A 126 14.38 7.83 -15.56
N VAL A 127 13.21 8.33 -15.95
CA VAL A 127 12.90 8.83 -17.29
C VAL A 127 12.43 10.27 -17.14
N ASP A 128 13.08 11.20 -17.83
CA ASP A 128 12.79 12.64 -17.73
C ASP A 128 12.73 13.13 -16.27
N ASP A 129 13.76 12.80 -15.48
CA ASP A 129 13.88 13.15 -14.06
C ASP A 129 12.76 12.63 -13.15
N ILE A 130 12.04 11.59 -13.61
CA ILE A 130 10.96 10.94 -12.87
C ILE A 130 11.24 9.45 -12.72
N LEU A 131 11.12 8.94 -11.49
CA LEU A 131 11.13 7.53 -11.16
C LEU A 131 9.73 7.08 -10.74
N SER A 132 9.16 6.15 -11.50
CA SER A 132 7.89 5.48 -11.17
C SER A 132 8.14 4.17 -10.42
N VAL A 133 7.59 4.04 -9.22
CA VAL A 133 7.70 2.87 -8.36
C VAL A 133 6.31 2.30 -8.09
N MET A 134 6.02 1.16 -8.69
CA MET A 134 4.79 0.40 -8.51
C MET A 134 4.90 -0.50 -7.29
N LEU A 135 4.03 -0.27 -6.32
CA LEU A 135 4.00 -0.99 -5.06
C LEU A 135 2.75 -1.81 -4.93
N LYS A 136 2.90 -3.04 -4.46
CA LYS A 136 1.82 -3.90 -4.03
C LYS A 136 1.95 -4.16 -2.53
N ALA A 137 0.90 -3.86 -1.79
CA ALA A 137 0.79 -4.19 -0.37
C ALA A 137 -0.20 -5.32 -0.19
N SER A 138 0.17 -6.31 0.62
CA SER A 138 -0.63 -7.49 0.92
C SER A 138 -0.76 -7.66 2.43
N TYR A 139 -1.98 -7.88 2.91
CA TYR A 139 -2.25 -8.18 4.31
C TYR A 139 -3.01 -9.49 4.46
N MET A 140 -2.64 -10.27 5.46
CA MET A 140 -3.33 -11.50 5.86
C MET A 140 -3.90 -11.32 7.27
N HIS A 141 -5.22 -11.33 7.39
CA HIS A 141 -5.89 -11.31 8.69
C HIS A 141 -5.83 -12.69 9.34
N GLU A 142 -5.86 -12.73 10.68
CA GLU A 142 -5.91 -13.97 11.48
C GLU A 142 -7.07 -14.91 11.12
N ASN A 143 -8.13 -14.39 10.50
CA ASN A 143 -9.31 -15.15 10.07
C ASN A 143 -9.18 -15.68 8.63
N ASN A 144 -7.95 -15.72 8.08
CA ASN A 144 -7.63 -16.12 6.72
C ASN A 144 -8.30 -15.26 5.64
N VAL A 145 -8.59 -13.99 5.96
CA VAL A 145 -9.03 -13.01 4.98
C VAL A 145 -7.80 -12.28 4.46
N SER A 146 -7.53 -12.43 3.18
CA SER A 146 -6.41 -11.75 2.52
C SER A 146 -6.90 -10.57 1.70
N LYS A 147 -6.15 -9.47 1.77
CA LYS A 147 -6.34 -8.31 0.91
C LYS A 147 -5.05 -7.84 0.30
N VAL A 148 -5.21 -7.30 -0.90
CA VAL A 148 -4.14 -6.72 -1.69
C VAL A 148 -4.63 -5.35 -2.15
N THR A 149 -3.74 -4.38 -2.07
CA THR A 149 -3.90 -3.06 -2.68
C THR A 149 -2.58 -2.65 -3.31
N GLY A 150 -2.58 -1.57 -4.07
CA GLY A 150 -1.37 -1.07 -4.68
C GLY A 150 -1.45 0.40 -5.04
N ALA A 151 -0.28 1.00 -5.18
CA ALA A 151 -0.11 2.39 -5.56
C ALA A 151 1.13 2.56 -6.42
N GLU A 152 1.16 3.63 -7.19
CA GLU A 152 2.37 4.08 -7.88
C GLU A 152 2.92 5.32 -7.16
N PHE A 153 4.18 5.27 -6.77
CA PHE A 153 4.91 6.43 -6.30
C PHE A 153 5.66 7.03 -7.48
N VAL A 154 5.39 8.29 -7.75
CA VAL A 154 6.07 9.07 -8.79
C VAL A 154 7.01 10.03 -8.08
N ILE A 155 8.30 9.70 -8.11
CA ILE A 155 9.38 10.44 -7.44
C ILE A 155 10.07 11.32 -8.49
N SER A 156 10.18 12.62 -8.24
CA SER A 156 10.84 13.56 -9.14
C SER A 156 12.19 14.02 -8.57
N VAL A 157 13.16 14.28 -9.45
CA VAL A 157 14.43 14.89 -9.04
C VAL A 157 14.18 16.35 -8.60
N PRO A 158 14.62 16.75 -7.41
CA PRO A 158 14.50 18.13 -6.94
C PRO A 158 15.47 19.07 -7.66
N GLY A 159 15.13 20.36 -7.74
CA GLY A 159 16.03 21.37 -8.31
C GLY A 159 17.15 21.73 -7.34
N TYR A 160 18.42 21.69 -7.79
CA TYR A 160 19.59 21.98 -6.95
C TYR A 160 19.51 23.34 -6.23
N ASN A 161 19.12 24.39 -6.96
CA ASN A 161 19.00 25.75 -6.38
C ASN A 161 17.89 25.85 -5.32
N GLU A 162 16.84 25.05 -5.41
CA GLU A 162 15.73 25.02 -4.45
C GLU A 162 16.15 24.34 -3.14
N VAL A 163 16.81 23.18 -3.26
CA VAL A 163 17.22 22.42 -2.07
C VAL A 163 18.42 23.06 -1.37
N SER A 164 19.35 23.66 -2.12
CA SER A 164 20.53 24.36 -1.57
C SER A 164 20.16 25.63 -0.79
N SER A 165 19.03 26.27 -1.10
CA SER A 165 18.52 27.40 -0.31
C SER A 165 17.84 26.97 0.99
N GLY A 166 17.74 25.66 1.26
CA GLY A 166 17.12 25.08 2.44
C GLY A 166 15.60 25.30 2.51
N THR A 167 14.98 25.68 1.39
CA THR A 167 13.56 26.05 1.32
C THR A 167 12.78 25.03 0.50
N TYR A 168 12.80 23.76 0.92
CA TYR A 168 12.10 22.67 0.23
C TYR A 168 11.19 21.88 1.17
N ASP A 169 10.19 21.22 0.59
CA ASP A 169 9.37 20.20 1.25
C ASP A 169 9.48 18.91 0.45
N VAL A 170 9.95 17.85 1.09
CA VAL A 170 10.14 16.53 0.49
C VAL A 170 8.87 16.01 -0.19
N ARG A 171 7.70 16.35 0.36
CA ARG A 171 6.39 15.93 -0.17
C ARG A 171 6.09 16.51 -1.55
N ASN A 172 6.82 17.53 -1.98
CA ASN A 172 6.69 18.06 -3.34
C ASN A 172 7.32 17.14 -4.39
N TYR A 173 8.24 16.26 -3.98
CA TYR A 173 9.02 15.41 -4.86
C TYR A 173 8.48 13.98 -4.96
N ILE A 174 7.36 13.68 -4.32
CA ILE A 174 6.70 12.39 -4.41
C ILE A 174 5.19 12.58 -4.57
N LYS A 175 4.61 11.88 -5.54
CA LYS A 175 3.16 11.86 -5.77
C LYS A 175 2.65 10.43 -5.76
N LEU A 176 1.53 10.24 -5.06
CA LEU A 176 0.76 9.00 -5.10
C LEU A 176 -0.17 9.04 -6.31
N GLN A 177 -0.05 8.06 -7.19
CA GLN A 177 -1.04 7.78 -8.21
C GLN A 177 -1.76 6.49 -7.86
N ASN A 178 -3.08 6.51 -8.08
CA ASN A 178 -3.88 5.31 -7.92
C ASN A 178 -3.42 4.27 -8.93
N TRP A 179 -3.24 3.05 -8.45
CA TRP A 179 -3.10 1.90 -9.32
C TRP A 179 -4.39 1.78 -10.14
N ASN A 180 -4.34 2.16 -11.41
CA ASN A 180 -5.41 1.84 -12.35
C ASN A 180 -5.40 0.33 -12.57
N SER A 181 -6.40 -0.35 -12.02
CA SER A 181 -6.67 -1.76 -12.31
C SER A 181 -7.07 -1.97 -13.76
#